data_AF-A0A0Q0PWG7-F1
#
_entry.id   AF-A0A0Q0PWG7-F1
#
_cell.length_a   1.000
_cell.length_b   1.000
_cell.length_c   1.000
_cell.angle_alpha   90.00
_cell.angle_beta   90.00
_cell.angle_gamma   90.00
#
_symmetry.space_group_name_H-M   'P 1'
#
loop_
_entity.id
_entity.type
_entity.pdbx_description
1 polymer ?
#
loop_
_entity_poly.entity_id
_entity_poly.type
_entity_poly.pdbx_seq_one_letter_code
_entity_poly.pdbx_strand_id
1 'polypeptide(L)'
;MESVEQGIRLFNQKEYQQAQQIFQQQSDAGSAYATFWLGVTQYKTRQHFEAGETFLKAAEMGDPWAMGVLGDVNLYANNPCKFLGWPCDEKWLTKAKQGWKTLAENGNGKAEFAYSSTSRDWWEYIPFYRQNRYQEIAIRGTRNGGYRFLDHNIYWDSSEDKLPYLKFAANQGYAPAMETLYYWMDTIGYDEAMKWINNAIELGYAEAARTLYLAYRVGEKDRDGNIIMSPDPKKAYYYSRLAEALGGPKQDNSLILHKRIIKDGLPVSDENGEPVFEILVTEHEQAEMDKQVAEFVKDIKPNLFLDETSI
;
A
#
# COMPACT_ATOMS: atom_id res chain seq x y z
N MET A 1 15.25 -1.40 -25.49
CA MET A 1 14.57 -2.63 -25.02
C MET A 1 13.88 -2.25 -23.73
N GLU A 2 12.56 -2.42 -23.65
CA GLU A 2 11.78 -2.04 -22.46
C GLU A 2 12.14 -2.98 -21.31
N SER A 3 12.38 -2.45 -20.10
CA SER A 3 12.86 -3.24 -18.95
C SER A 3 11.73 -3.74 -18.07
N VAL A 4 11.99 -4.76 -17.23
CA VAL A 4 11.00 -5.26 -16.27
C VAL A 4 10.57 -4.15 -15.30
N GLU A 5 11.49 -3.27 -14.89
CA GLU A 5 11.21 -2.13 -14.03
C GLU A 5 10.26 -1.12 -14.70
N GLN A 6 10.32 -0.95 -16.02
CA GLN A 6 9.33 -0.15 -16.75
C GLN A 6 7.94 -0.78 -16.67
N GLY A 7 7.85 -2.10 -16.84
CA GLY A 7 6.60 -2.85 -16.65
C GLY A 7 6.04 -2.69 -15.23
N ILE A 8 6.88 -2.79 -14.20
CA ILE A 8 6.47 -2.63 -12.79
C ILE A 8 5.97 -1.21 -12.52
N ARG A 9 6.62 -0.18 -13.09
CA ARG A 9 6.13 1.20 -12.99
C ARG A 9 4.75 1.35 -13.63
N LEU A 10 4.55 0.83 -14.83
CA LEU A 10 3.24 0.87 -15.51
C LEU A 10 2.17 0.10 -14.75
N PHE A 11 2.51 -1.06 -14.19
CA PHE A 11 1.61 -1.83 -13.33
C PHE A 11 1.16 -1.01 -12.12
N ASN A 12 2.10 -0.36 -11.45
CA ASN A 12 1.82 0.53 -10.32
C ASN A 12 1.01 1.77 -10.71
N GLN A 13 1.14 2.21 -11.96
CA GLN A 13 0.33 3.27 -12.57
C GLN A 13 -1.05 2.80 -13.07
N LYS A 14 -1.39 1.52 -12.86
CA LYS A 14 -2.61 0.87 -13.35
C LYS A 14 -2.72 0.78 -14.88
N GLU A 15 -1.63 1.02 -15.59
CA GLU A 15 -1.51 0.83 -17.04
C GLU A 15 -1.29 -0.65 -17.35
N TYR A 16 -2.20 -1.51 -16.88
CA TYR A 16 -2.03 -2.97 -16.82
C TYR A 16 -1.82 -3.59 -18.20
N GLN A 17 -2.46 -3.06 -19.24
CA GLN A 17 -2.31 -3.56 -20.60
C GLN A 17 -0.89 -3.36 -21.12
N GLN A 18 -0.31 -2.17 -20.90
CA GLN A 18 1.05 -1.85 -21.33
C GLN A 18 2.07 -2.64 -20.49
N ALA A 19 1.85 -2.73 -19.17
CA ALA A 19 2.66 -3.55 -18.29
C ALA A 19 2.67 -5.03 -18.73
N GLN A 20 1.50 -5.59 -19.05
CA GLN A 20 1.35 -6.97 -19.52
C GLN A 20 2.12 -7.21 -20.83
N GLN A 21 2.11 -6.26 -21.77
CA GLN A 21 2.88 -6.38 -23.02
C GLN A 21 4.40 -6.45 -22.76
N ILE A 22 4.93 -5.58 -21.90
CA ILE A 22 6.34 -5.58 -21.52
C ILE A 22 6.70 -6.90 -20.84
N PHE A 23 5.90 -7.33 -19.86
CA PHE A 23 6.17 -8.57 -19.14
C PHE A 23 6.09 -9.79 -20.04
N GLN A 24 5.16 -9.82 -21.01
CA GLN A 24 5.08 -10.88 -22.01
C GLN A 24 6.34 -10.92 -22.88
N GLN A 25 6.77 -9.79 -23.44
CA GLN A 25 7.98 -9.72 -24.25
C GLN A 25 9.22 -10.21 -23.47
N GLN A 26 9.36 -9.78 -22.22
CA GLN A 26 10.49 -10.17 -21.36
C GLN A 26 10.39 -11.64 -20.92
N SER A 27 9.18 -12.17 -20.70
CA SER A 27 8.95 -13.60 -20.46
C SER A 27 9.34 -14.45 -21.67
N ASP A 28 8.99 -14.00 -22.88
CA ASP A 28 9.33 -14.69 -24.14
C ASP A 28 10.85 -14.67 -24.39
N ALA A 29 11.55 -13.65 -23.88
CA ALA A 29 13.01 -13.58 -23.87
C ALA A 29 13.67 -14.41 -22.75
N GLY A 30 12.89 -15.10 -21.90
CA GLY A 30 13.38 -16.02 -20.88
C GLY A 30 13.54 -15.42 -19.48
N SER A 31 13.01 -14.22 -19.20
CA SER A 31 13.07 -13.63 -17.86
C SER A 31 12.06 -14.29 -16.90
N ALA A 32 12.56 -15.05 -15.93
CA ALA A 32 11.73 -15.66 -14.88
C ALA A 32 10.99 -14.59 -14.05
N TYR A 33 11.69 -13.51 -13.70
CA TYR A 33 11.15 -12.40 -12.93
C TYR A 33 10.07 -11.62 -13.69
N ALA A 34 10.22 -11.42 -15.00
CA ALA A 34 9.15 -10.83 -15.82
C ALA A 34 7.94 -11.76 -15.90
N THR A 35 8.16 -13.07 -15.98
CA THR A 35 7.09 -14.08 -15.99
C THR A 35 6.31 -14.06 -14.67
N PHE A 36 6.98 -13.86 -13.53
CA PHE A 36 6.30 -13.62 -12.25
C PHE A 36 5.38 -12.39 -12.31
N TRP A 37 5.89 -11.23 -12.72
CA TRP A 37 5.08 -10.01 -12.81
C TRP A 37 3.97 -10.07 -13.88
N LEU A 38 4.14 -10.89 -14.93
CA LEU A 38 3.06 -11.24 -15.85
C LEU A 38 1.92 -11.95 -15.11
N GLY A 39 2.23 -12.95 -14.28
CA GLY A 39 1.25 -13.64 -13.45
C GLY A 39 0.54 -12.71 -12.46
N VAL A 40 1.28 -11.80 -11.83
CA VAL A 40 0.71 -10.74 -10.96
C VAL A 40 -0.27 -9.86 -11.74
N THR A 41 0.10 -9.46 -12.95
CA THR A 41 -0.74 -8.60 -13.81
C THR A 41 -2.01 -9.33 -14.27
N GLN A 42 -1.90 -10.58 -14.68
CA GLN A 42 -3.03 -11.44 -15.03
C GLN A 42 -3.99 -11.62 -13.85
N TYR A 43 -3.46 -11.92 -12.65
CA TYR A 43 -4.27 -12.04 -11.45
C TYR A 43 -5.03 -10.73 -11.14
N LYS A 44 -4.33 -9.59 -11.19
CA LYS A 44 -4.92 -8.26 -10.96
C LYS A 44 -6.04 -7.92 -11.94
N THR A 45 -5.92 -8.41 -13.17
CA THR A 45 -6.88 -8.19 -14.28
C THR A 45 -7.90 -9.32 -14.43
N ARG A 46 -8.04 -10.19 -13.42
CA ARG A 46 -9.03 -11.28 -13.33
C ARG A 46 -8.83 -12.44 -14.32
N GLN A 47 -7.65 -12.54 -14.92
CA GLN A 47 -7.19 -13.70 -15.70
C GLN A 47 -6.66 -14.78 -14.74
N HIS A 48 -7.51 -15.22 -13.81
CA HIS A 48 -7.10 -16.00 -12.65
C HIS A 48 -6.59 -17.40 -13.00
N PHE A 49 -7.07 -18.04 -14.06
CA PHE A 49 -6.59 -19.37 -14.45
C PHE A 49 -5.25 -19.28 -15.16
N GLU A 50 -5.10 -18.32 -16.06
CA GLU A 50 -3.87 -18.02 -16.78
C GLU A 50 -2.74 -17.59 -15.84
N ALA A 51 -3.08 -16.84 -14.79
CA ALA A 51 -2.14 -16.46 -13.74
C ALA A 51 -1.51 -17.67 -13.06
N GLY A 52 -2.28 -18.72 -12.76
CA GLY A 52 -1.78 -19.94 -12.13
C GLY A 52 -0.72 -20.66 -12.97
N GLU A 53 -1.01 -20.87 -14.25
CA GLU A 53 -0.06 -21.46 -15.21
C GLU A 53 1.19 -20.58 -15.38
N THR A 54 1.01 -19.25 -15.40
CA THR A 54 2.11 -18.31 -15.54
C THR A 54 3.01 -18.28 -14.30
N PHE A 55 2.44 -18.36 -13.10
CA PHE A 55 3.22 -18.53 -11.86
C PHE A 55 3.95 -19.88 -11.84
N LEU A 56 3.33 -20.96 -12.30
CA LEU A 56 4.00 -22.26 -12.44
C LEU A 56 5.21 -22.14 -13.37
N LYS A 57 5.02 -21.57 -14.56
CA LYS A 57 6.11 -21.32 -15.52
C LYS A 57 7.24 -20.51 -14.88
N ALA A 58 6.93 -19.40 -14.20
CA ALA A 58 7.93 -18.57 -13.54
C ALA A 58 8.70 -19.35 -12.43
N ALA A 59 7.98 -20.15 -11.64
CA ALA A 59 8.58 -20.99 -10.61
C ALA A 59 9.49 -22.08 -11.21
N GLU A 60 9.09 -22.72 -12.31
CA GLU A 60 9.91 -23.69 -13.03
C GLU A 60 11.17 -23.06 -13.65
N MET A 61 11.08 -21.80 -14.07
CA MET A 61 12.22 -21.00 -14.53
C MET A 61 13.16 -20.55 -13.40
N GLY A 62 12.79 -20.75 -12.14
CA GLY A 62 13.64 -20.43 -10.99
C GLY A 62 13.27 -19.14 -10.23
N ASP A 63 12.14 -18.48 -10.52
CA ASP A 63 11.76 -17.25 -9.84
C ASP A 63 11.28 -17.52 -8.39
N PRO A 64 11.97 -17.00 -7.35
CA PRO A 64 11.63 -17.31 -5.96
C PRO A 64 10.32 -16.66 -5.49
N TRP A 65 9.88 -15.57 -6.13
CA TRP A 65 8.64 -14.90 -5.76
C TRP A 65 7.43 -15.70 -6.23
N ALA A 66 7.47 -16.22 -7.45
CA ALA A 66 6.48 -17.15 -8.00
C ALA A 66 6.44 -18.46 -7.20
N MET A 67 7.61 -19.01 -6.82
CA MET A 67 7.68 -20.15 -5.91
C MET A 67 7.02 -19.83 -4.56
N GLY A 68 7.18 -18.61 -4.05
CA GLY A 68 6.49 -18.16 -2.84
C GLY A 68 4.96 -18.18 -2.99
N VAL A 69 4.44 -17.72 -4.13
CA VAL A 69 3.01 -17.75 -4.44
C VAL A 69 2.49 -19.19 -4.42
N LEU A 70 3.17 -20.11 -5.13
CA LEU A 70 2.77 -21.52 -5.21
C LEU A 70 3.06 -22.33 -3.93
N GLY A 71 3.92 -21.82 -3.05
CA GLY A 71 4.19 -22.39 -1.74
C GLY A 71 3.15 -22.03 -0.68
N ASP A 72 2.11 -21.27 -1.02
CA ASP A 72 1.05 -20.80 -0.12
C ASP A 72 1.59 -20.14 1.16
N VAL A 73 2.61 -19.29 0.99
CA VAL A 73 3.29 -18.66 2.12
C VAL A 73 2.47 -17.50 2.68
N ASN A 74 2.51 -17.33 4.01
CA ASN A 74 1.90 -16.20 4.72
C ASN A 74 2.68 -14.87 4.55
N LEU A 75 3.28 -14.66 3.38
CA LEU A 75 3.84 -13.39 2.93
C LEU A 75 2.76 -12.57 2.21
N TYR A 76 1.92 -13.25 1.43
CA TYR A 76 0.85 -12.67 0.64
C TYR A 76 -0.47 -12.83 1.41
N ALA A 77 -1.09 -11.70 1.78
CA ALA A 77 -2.38 -11.73 2.46
C ALA A 77 -3.42 -12.40 1.56
N ASN A 78 -4.11 -13.43 2.08
CA ASN A 78 -5.10 -14.19 1.31
C ASN A 78 -4.56 -14.78 0.00
N ASN A 79 -3.36 -15.38 0.03
CA ASN A 79 -2.78 -16.06 -1.12
C ASN A 79 -3.82 -16.95 -1.83
N PRO A 80 -4.14 -16.68 -3.11
CA PRO A 80 -5.28 -17.30 -3.77
C PRO A 80 -4.97 -18.72 -4.28
N CYS A 81 -3.72 -19.21 -4.16
CA CYS A 81 -3.25 -20.42 -4.81
C CYS A 81 -4.17 -21.62 -4.57
N LYS A 82 -4.39 -22.00 -3.29
CA LYS A 82 -5.24 -23.15 -2.94
C LYS A 82 -6.70 -22.94 -3.32
N PHE A 83 -7.21 -21.73 -3.10
CA PHE A 83 -8.60 -21.38 -3.38
C PHE A 83 -8.93 -21.49 -4.88
N LEU A 84 -8.00 -21.08 -5.75
CA LEU A 84 -8.16 -21.13 -7.20
C LEU A 84 -7.75 -22.47 -7.82
N GLY A 85 -7.31 -23.44 -7.03
CA GLY A 85 -6.91 -24.76 -7.52
C GLY A 85 -5.65 -24.75 -8.39
N TRP A 86 -4.76 -23.78 -8.19
CA TRP A 86 -3.45 -23.72 -8.83
C TRP A 86 -2.54 -24.88 -8.37
N PRO A 87 -1.42 -25.16 -9.06
CA PRO A 87 -0.50 -26.26 -8.72
C PRO A 87 0.37 -25.94 -7.49
N CYS A 88 -0.27 -25.66 -6.36
CA CYS A 88 0.38 -25.33 -5.09
C CYS A 88 1.02 -26.57 -4.47
N ASP A 89 2.24 -26.44 -3.97
CA ASP A 89 3.01 -27.54 -3.40
C ASP A 89 4.03 -26.99 -2.40
N GLU A 90 4.14 -27.61 -1.24
CA GLU A 90 5.06 -27.18 -0.17
C GLU A 90 6.53 -27.19 -0.62
N LYS A 91 6.89 -27.98 -1.64
CA LYS A 91 8.24 -27.96 -2.23
C LYS A 91 8.61 -26.58 -2.75
N TRP A 92 7.64 -25.81 -3.24
CA TRP A 92 7.87 -24.46 -3.76
C TRP A 92 8.30 -23.52 -2.65
N LEU A 93 7.71 -23.61 -1.46
CA LEU A 93 8.12 -22.80 -0.32
C LEU A 93 9.58 -23.06 0.08
N THR A 94 10.03 -24.32 0.05
CA THR A 94 11.42 -24.66 0.34
C THR A 94 12.38 -24.00 -0.65
N LYS A 95 12.06 -24.05 -1.95
CA LYS A 95 12.87 -23.42 -3.00
C LYS A 95 12.81 -21.90 -2.94
N ALA A 96 11.64 -21.32 -2.67
CA ALA A 96 11.44 -19.87 -2.51
C ALA A 96 12.36 -19.32 -1.42
N LYS A 97 12.38 -19.96 -0.24
CA LYS A 97 13.26 -19.58 0.88
C LYS A 97 14.73 -19.61 0.50
N GLN A 98 15.17 -20.63 -0.24
CA GLN A 98 16.55 -20.70 -0.71
C GLN A 98 16.87 -19.54 -1.67
N GLY A 99 15.99 -19.25 -2.62
CA GLY A 99 16.17 -18.14 -3.55
C GLY A 99 16.14 -16.77 -2.87
N TRP A 100 15.21 -16.53 -1.93
CA TRP A 100 15.19 -15.30 -1.14
C TRP A 100 16.43 -15.14 -0.28
N LYS A 101 16.94 -16.22 0.31
CA LYS A 101 18.20 -16.19 1.05
C LYS A 101 19.35 -15.72 0.16
N THR A 102 19.51 -16.30 -1.04
CA THR A 102 20.54 -15.88 -1.99
C THR A 102 20.36 -14.43 -2.45
N LEU A 103 19.12 -13.99 -2.69
CA LEU A 103 18.85 -12.59 -3.03
C LEU A 103 19.18 -11.64 -1.87
N ALA A 104 18.85 -12.01 -0.63
CA ALA A 104 19.15 -11.24 0.57
C ALA A 104 20.66 -11.12 0.81
N GLU A 105 21.41 -12.21 0.63
CA GLU A 105 22.88 -12.24 0.69
C GLU A 105 23.52 -11.32 -0.35
N ASN A 106 22.86 -11.11 -1.50
CA ASN A 106 23.25 -10.15 -2.54
C ASN A 106 22.71 -8.73 -2.31
N GLY A 107 22.16 -8.44 -1.13
CA GLY A 107 21.73 -7.09 -0.75
C GLY A 107 20.31 -6.73 -1.17
N ASN A 108 19.44 -7.69 -1.51
CA ASN A 108 18.03 -7.40 -1.75
C ASN A 108 17.24 -7.35 -0.42
N GLY A 109 16.85 -6.15 0.01
CA GLY A 109 16.13 -5.94 1.27
C GLY A 109 14.72 -6.53 1.30
N LYS A 110 14.04 -6.62 0.14
CA LYS A 110 12.72 -7.26 0.04
C LYS A 110 12.83 -8.76 0.25
N ALA A 111 13.85 -9.38 -0.33
CA ALA A 111 14.13 -10.80 -0.13
C ALA A 111 14.59 -11.10 1.30
N GLU A 112 15.32 -10.18 1.95
CA GLU A 112 15.64 -10.28 3.38
C GLU A 112 14.37 -10.32 4.23
N PHE A 113 13.38 -9.46 3.91
CA PHE A 113 12.07 -9.50 4.55
C PHE A 113 11.35 -10.84 4.31
N ALA A 114 11.24 -11.27 3.05
CA ALA A 114 10.59 -12.53 2.70
C ALA A 114 11.26 -13.76 3.35
N TYR A 115 12.59 -13.81 3.39
CA TYR A 115 13.33 -14.89 4.04
C TYR A 115 13.12 -14.89 5.56
N SER A 116 13.30 -13.74 6.22
CA SER A 116 13.21 -13.64 7.68
C SER A 116 11.80 -13.85 8.23
N SER A 117 10.77 -13.45 7.49
CA SER A 117 9.36 -13.62 7.88
C SER A 117 8.85 -15.05 7.72
N THR A 118 9.54 -15.87 6.91
CA THR A 118 9.08 -17.21 6.54
C THR A 118 9.97 -18.33 7.07
N SER A 119 11.17 -17.99 7.56
CA SER A 119 12.12 -18.93 8.13
C SER A 119 12.11 -18.87 9.65
N ARG A 120 12.60 -19.95 10.28
CA ARG A 120 12.78 -20.03 11.74
C ARG A 120 14.21 -20.43 12.02
N ASP A 121 14.94 -19.56 12.71
CA ASP A 121 16.31 -19.83 13.11
C ASP A 121 16.42 -20.17 14.60
N TRP A 122 17.44 -20.95 14.98
CA TRP A 122 17.66 -21.36 16.37
C TRP A 122 17.81 -20.17 17.33
N TRP A 123 18.33 -19.03 16.84
CA TRP A 123 18.55 -17.84 17.64
C TRP A 123 17.24 -17.15 18.03
N GLU A 124 16.13 -17.43 17.34
CA GLU A 124 14.81 -16.90 17.70
C GLU A 124 14.31 -17.45 19.03
N TYR A 125 14.82 -18.60 19.48
CA TYR A 125 14.44 -19.19 20.77
C TYR A 125 15.14 -18.52 21.96
N ILE A 126 16.07 -17.58 21.73
CA ILE A 126 16.79 -16.85 22.77
C ILE A 126 16.26 -15.41 22.82
N PRO A 127 15.39 -15.04 23.79
CA PRO A 127 14.58 -13.82 23.70
C PRO A 127 15.36 -12.51 23.46
N PHE A 128 16.41 -12.25 24.25
CA PHE A 128 17.22 -11.03 24.12
C PHE A 128 18.03 -11.02 22.82
N TYR A 129 18.54 -12.18 22.40
CA TYR A 129 19.33 -12.30 21.19
C TYR A 129 18.45 -12.18 19.94
N ARG A 130 17.26 -12.78 19.98
CA ARG A 130 16.22 -12.66 18.95
C ARG A 130 15.91 -11.20 18.63
N GLN A 131 15.64 -10.41 19.66
CA GLN A 131 15.22 -9.03 19.46
C GLN A 131 16.31 -8.18 18.79
N ASN A 132 17.53 -8.23 19.32
CA ASN A 132 18.69 -7.55 18.72
C ASN A 132 18.92 -8.01 17.26
N ARG A 133 18.84 -9.32 17.00
CA ARG A 133 19.02 -9.88 15.65
C ARG A 133 17.94 -9.43 14.68
N TYR A 134 16.69 -9.42 15.10
CA TYR A 134 15.60 -8.94 14.25
C TYR A 134 15.77 -7.46 13.91
N GLN A 135 16.17 -6.63 14.87
CA GLN A 135 16.41 -5.22 14.62
C GLN A 135 17.57 -5.03 13.64
N GLU A 136 18.68 -5.77 13.79
CA GLU A 136 19.79 -5.77 12.82
C GLU A 136 19.32 -6.14 11.39
N ILE A 137 18.50 -7.19 11.28
CA ILE A 137 17.94 -7.67 10.01
C ILE A 137 17.04 -6.61 9.38
N ALA A 138 16.12 -6.02 10.16
CA ALA A 138 15.21 -5.00 9.66
C ALA A 138 15.93 -3.72 9.25
N ILE A 139 16.93 -3.28 10.03
CA ILE A 139 17.77 -2.12 9.69
C ILE A 139 18.49 -2.35 8.35
N ARG A 140 19.15 -3.50 8.20
CA ARG A 140 19.84 -3.87 6.95
C ARG A 140 18.86 -3.96 5.78
N GLY A 141 17.76 -4.68 5.97
CA GLY A 141 16.74 -4.88 4.96
C GLY A 141 16.12 -3.57 4.49
N THR A 142 15.74 -2.69 5.43
CA THR A 142 15.16 -1.37 5.13
C THR A 142 16.12 -0.49 4.33
N ARG A 143 17.42 -0.46 4.71
CA ARG A 143 18.44 0.30 3.97
C ARG A 143 18.61 -0.18 2.52
N ASN A 144 18.26 -1.44 2.27
CA ASN A 144 18.33 -2.11 0.97
C ASN A 144 16.95 -2.22 0.28
N GLY A 145 16.00 -1.34 0.59
CA GLY A 145 14.70 -1.26 -0.07
C GLY A 145 13.63 -2.23 0.43
N GLY A 146 13.89 -2.97 1.50
CA GLY A 146 12.92 -3.84 2.17
C GLY A 146 12.01 -3.06 3.12
N TYR A 147 11.22 -2.12 2.62
CA TYR A 147 10.44 -1.22 3.48
C TYR A 147 9.31 -1.92 4.23
N ARG A 148 8.90 -3.12 3.80
CA ARG A 148 7.91 -3.94 4.49
C ARG A 148 8.27 -4.25 5.96
N PHE A 149 9.57 -4.26 6.31
CA PHE A 149 9.99 -4.37 7.72
C PHE A 149 9.38 -3.30 8.64
N LEU A 150 9.07 -2.11 8.13
CA LEU A 150 8.55 -0.99 8.92
C LEU A 150 7.12 -1.26 9.41
N ASP A 151 6.36 -2.07 8.69
CA ASP A 151 4.97 -2.41 8.99
C ASP A 151 4.85 -3.49 10.09
N HIS A 152 5.95 -4.16 10.43
CA HIS A 152 5.94 -5.32 11.31
C HIS A 152 6.67 -5.04 12.63
N ASN A 153 5.90 -4.80 13.70
CA ASN A 153 6.42 -4.50 15.06
C ASN A 153 7.36 -5.59 15.63
N ILE A 154 7.25 -6.84 15.17
CA ILE A 154 8.09 -7.93 15.67
C ILE A 154 9.59 -7.70 15.47
N TYR A 155 9.97 -6.84 14.52
CA TYR A 155 11.37 -6.56 14.22
C TYR A 155 11.98 -5.38 14.98
N TRP A 156 11.19 -4.68 15.80
CA TRP A 156 11.59 -3.42 16.40
C TRP A 156 11.33 -3.45 17.90
N ASP A 157 12.27 -2.94 18.68
CA ASP A 157 12.20 -2.97 20.15
C ASP A 157 11.10 -2.02 20.65
N SER A 158 10.99 -0.87 20.00
CA SER A 158 9.94 0.11 20.21
C SER A 158 9.40 0.63 18.87
N SER A 159 8.27 1.34 18.93
CA SER A 159 7.81 2.06 17.74
C SER A 159 8.84 3.12 17.36
N GLU A 160 9.36 3.86 18.35
CA GLU A 160 10.29 4.99 18.23
C GLU A 160 11.56 4.63 17.47
N ASP A 161 12.07 3.41 17.63
CA ASP A 161 13.24 2.92 16.90
C ASP A 161 13.04 2.86 15.38
N LYS A 162 11.78 2.79 14.91
CA LYS A 162 11.45 2.82 13.48
C LYS A 162 11.55 4.21 12.88
N LEU A 163 11.41 5.27 13.68
CA LEU A 163 11.24 6.64 13.17
C LEU A 163 12.36 7.09 12.22
N PRO A 164 13.66 6.87 12.53
CA PRO A 164 14.73 7.21 11.59
C PRO A 164 14.62 6.48 10.25
N TYR A 165 14.10 5.24 10.29
CA TYR A 165 13.97 4.38 9.12
C TYR A 165 12.71 4.66 8.31
N LEU A 166 11.62 5.08 8.96
CA LEU A 166 10.45 5.68 8.31
C LEU A 166 10.85 6.94 7.56
N LYS A 167 11.58 7.86 8.21
CA LYS A 167 12.12 9.06 7.55
C LYS A 167 13.08 8.70 6.41
N PHE A 168 13.91 7.67 6.57
CA PHE A 168 14.77 7.19 5.49
C PHE A 168 13.96 6.72 4.29
N ALA A 169 12.99 5.81 4.48
CA ALA A 169 12.15 5.28 3.40
C ALA A 169 11.33 6.38 2.71
N ALA A 170 10.76 7.30 3.49
CA ALA A 170 10.06 8.48 2.98
C ALA A 170 10.98 9.36 2.12
N ASN A 171 12.22 9.61 2.55
CA ASN A 171 13.20 10.35 1.74
C ASN A 171 13.64 9.61 0.46
N GLN A 172 13.48 8.28 0.40
CA GLN A 172 13.68 7.49 -0.83
C GLN A 172 12.45 7.50 -1.74
N GLY A 173 11.40 8.26 -1.40
CA GLY A 173 10.18 8.37 -2.18
C GLY A 173 9.14 7.28 -1.89
N TYR A 174 9.27 6.51 -0.81
CA TYR A 174 8.29 5.48 -0.46
C TYR A 174 7.06 6.11 0.23
N ALA A 175 5.99 6.33 -0.54
CA ALA A 175 4.78 7.01 -0.07
C ALA A 175 4.08 6.33 1.13
N PRO A 176 4.02 4.99 1.27
CA PRO A 176 3.45 4.37 2.47
C PRO A 176 4.20 4.73 3.77
N ALA A 177 5.53 4.97 3.72
CA ALA A 177 6.25 5.49 4.88
C ALA A 177 5.91 6.96 5.16
N MET A 178 5.69 7.76 4.12
CA MET A 178 5.22 9.15 4.28
C MET A 178 3.83 9.22 4.92
N GLU A 179 2.91 8.34 4.52
CA GLU A 179 1.61 8.18 5.17
C GLU A 179 1.77 7.72 6.63
N THR A 180 2.65 6.75 6.90
CA THR A 180 2.91 6.31 8.27
C THR A 180 3.44 7.47 9.13
N LEU A 181 4.31 8.32 8.58
CA LEU A 181 4.81 9.52 9.28
C LEU A 181 3.70 10.53 9.60
N TYR A 182 2.60 10.58 8.83
CA TYR A 182 1.46 11.42 9.16
C TYR A 182 0.80 10.99 10.47
N TYR A 183 0.63 9.68 10.68
CA TYR A 183 0.11 9.15 11.95
C TYR A 183 1.07 9.33 13.14
N TRP A 184 2.29 9.80 12.88
CA TRP A 184 3.27 10.15 13.89
C TRP A 184 3.28 11.64 14.25
N MET A 185 2.22 12.38 13.91
CA MET A 185 2.11 13.83 14.13
C MET A 185 2.36 14.28 15.58
N ASP A 186 2.00 13.49 16.58
CA ASP A 186 2.31 13.80 17.99
C ASP A 186 3.82 13.84 18.27
N THR A 187 4.60 13.08 17.50
CA THR A 187 6.04 12.93 17.69
C THR A 187 6.84 13.87 16.80
N ILE A 188 6.42 14.03 15.54
CA ILE A 188 7.14 14.85 14.54
C ILE A 188 6.54 16.25 14.35
N GLY A 189 5.39 16.53 14.96
CA GLY A 189 4.64 17.76 14.79
C GLY A 189 3.69 17.71 13.59
N TYR A 190 2.55 18.39 13.73
CA TYR A 190 1.50 18.45 12.71
C TYR A 190 2.00 18.96 11.35
N ASP A 191 2.79 20.02 11.34
CA ASP A 191 3.29 20.60 10.08
C ASP A 191 4.22 19.65 9.33
N GLU A 192 5.08 18.90 10.03
CA GLU A 192 5.94 17.89 9.40
C GLU A 192 5.12 16.70 8.87
N ALA A 193 4.15 16.23 9.66
CA ALA A 193 3.21 15.18 9.26
C ALA A 193 2.41 15.57 8.00
N MET A 194 1.89 16.80 7.96
CA MET A 194 1.17 17.33 6.80
C MET A 194 2.06 17.48 5.57
N LYS A 195 3.34 17.82 5.74
CA LYS A 195 4.30 17.83 4.63
C LYS A 195 4.47 16.43 4.04
N TRP A 196 4.65 15.41 4.88
CA TRP A 196 4.84 14.03 4.40
C TRP A 196 3.64 13.49 3.65
N ILE A 197 2.43 13.62 4.19
CA ILE A 197 1.22 13.11 3.53
C ILE A 197 0.93 13.83 2.21
N ASN A 198 1.19 15.14 2.11
CA ASN A 198 1.03 15.87 0.85
C ASN A 198 2.07 15.43 -0.19
N ASN A 199 3.33 15.20 0.21
CA ASN A 199 4.34 14.63 -0.70
C ASN A 199 3.91 13.24 -1.21
N ALA A 200 3.28 12.41 -0.38
CA ALA A 200 2.77 11.11 -0.79
C ALA A 200 1.67 11.24 -1.87
N ILE A 201 0.79 12.23 -1.73
CA ILE A 201 -0.25 12.57 -2.71
C ILE A 201 0.37 13.05 -4.01
N GLU A 202 1.40 13.91 -3.96
CA GLU A 202 2.13 14.38 -5.14
C GLU A 202 2.83 13.24 -5.90
N LEU A 203 3.20 12.16 -5.21
CA LEU A 203 3.73 10.94 -5.80
C LEU A 203 2.65 9.99 -6.37
N GLY A 204 1.38 10.40 -6.33
CA GLY A 204 0.26 9.65 -6.89
C GLY A 204 -0.32 8.58 -5.97
N TYR A 205 0.01 8.59 -4.67
CA TYR A 205 -0.47 7.60 -3.72
C TYR A 205 -1.88 7.94 -3.24
N ALA A 206 -2.89 7.25 -3.80
CA ALA A 206 -4.29 7.49 -3.50
C ALA A 206 -4.66 7.29 -2.01
N GLU A 207 -3.99 6.36 -1.31
CA GLU A 207 -4.30 6.09 0.10
C GLU A 207 -3.94 7.28 0.98
N ALA A 208 -2.89 8.04 0.67
CA ALA A 208 -2.57 9.27 1.39
C ALA A 208 -3.68 10.34 1.27
N ALA A 209 -4.26 10.50 0.08
CA ALA A 209 -5.43 11.38 -0.09
C ALA A 209 -6.65 10.84 0.67
N ARG A 210 -6.86 9.52 0.66
CA ARG A 210 -7.93 8.88 1.44
C ARG A 210 -7.75 9.09 2.94
N THR A 211 -6.52 9.04 3.43
CA THR A 211 -6.17 9.31 4.83
C THR A 211 -6.58 10.73 5.22
N LEU A 212 -6.28 11.73 4.40
CA LEU A 212 -6.75 13.10 4.65
C LEU A 212 -8.27 13.26 4.51
N TYR A 213 -8.92 12.54 3.59
CA TYR A 213 -10.38 12.50 3.53
C TYR A 213 -10.98 12.01 4.85
N LEU A 214 -10.49 10.90 5.38
CA LEU A 214 -10.97 10.34 6.64
C LEU A 214 -10.69 11.30 7.80
N ALA A 215 -9.49 11.85 7.86
CA ALA A 215 -9.09 12.79 8.90
C ALA A 215 -9.97 14.05 8.90
N TYR A 216 -10.23 14.67 7.74
CA TYR A 216 -11.15 15.83 7.65
C TYR A 216 -12.61 15.48 7.85
N ARG A 217 -13.02 14.23 7.61
CA ARG A 217 -14.38 13.78 7.88
C ARG A 217 -14.69 13.70 9.38
N VAL A 218 -13.73 13.23 10.20
CA VAL A 218 -13.95 12.99 11.64
C VAL A 218 -13.25 13.99 12.56
N GLY A 219 -12.25 14.72 12.05
CA GLY A 219 -11.31 15.49 12.86
C GLY A 219 -10.22 14.63 13.49
N GLU A 220 -9.14 15.26 13.94
CA GLU A 220 -8.00 14.62 14.61
C GLU A 220 -7.79 15.25 15.99
N LYS A 221 -7.37 14.41 16.93
CA LYS A 221 -7.02 14.81 18.29
C LYS A 221 -5.66 14.25 18.67
N ASP A 222 -4.94 14.98 19.51
CA ASP A 222 -3.70 14.48 20.11
C ASP A 222 -4.00 13.41 21.19
N ARG A 223 -2.94 12.85 21.78
CA ARG A 223 -3.02 11.87 22.87
C ARG A 223 -3.73 12.40 24.12
N ASP A 224 -3.72 13.71 24.32
CA ASP A 224 -4.37 14.38 25.46
C ASP A 224 -5.84 14.74 25.15
N GLY A 225 -6.30 14.47 23.92
CA GLY A 225 -7.65 14.73 23.46
C GLY A 225 -7.88 16.16 22.96
N ASN A 226 -6.83 16.98 22.85
CA ASN A 226 -6.92 18.32 22.26
C ASN A 226 -7.14 18.20 20.75
N ILE A 227 -7.98 19.08 20.20
CA ILE A 227 -8.28 19.07 18.77
C ILE A 227 -7.06 19.60 18.01
N ILE A 228 -6.42 18.72 17.22
CA ILE A 228 -5.37 19.09 16.26
C ILE A 228 -6.03 19.59 14.97
N MET A 229 -7.08 18.90 14.55
CA MET A 229 -7.80 19.20 13.32
C MET A 229 -9.30 19.05 13.52
N SER A 230 -10.06 20.10 13.25
CA SER A 230 -11.51 20.02 13.26
C SER A 230 -12.02 19.32 11.99
N PRO A 231 -13.17 18.64 12.04
CA PRO A 231 -13.85 18.19 10.83
C PRO A 231 -14.08 19.34 9.86
N ASP A 232 -13.85 19.11 8.58
CA ASP A 232 -14.05 20.07 7.49
C ASP A 232 -14.68 19.33 6.30
N PRO A 233 -16.02 19.44 6.11
CA PRO A 233 -16.72 18.72 5.04
C PRO A 233 -16.23 19.05 3.63
N LYS A 234 -15.77 20.29 3.40
CA LYS A 234 -15.27 20.72 2.09
C LYS A 234 -13.92 20.09 1.80
N LYS A 235 -12.99 20.13 2.76
CA LYS A 235 -11.70 19.44 2.60
C LYS A 235 -11.88 17.93 2.51
N ALA A 236 -12.78 17.34 3.31
CA ALA A 236 -13.11 15.92 3.19
C ALA A 236 -13.60 15.59 1.78
N TYR A 237 -14.47 16.43 1.20
CA TYR A 237 -14.92 16.26 -0.19
C TYR A 237 -13.76 16.34 -1.17
N TYR A 238 -12.94 17.40 -1.10
CA TYR A 238 -11.77 17.58 -1.96
C TYR A 238 -10.85 16.34 -1.95
N TYR A 239 -10.45 15.87 -0.76
CA TYR A 239 -9.54 14.73 -0.64
C TYR A 239 -10.19 13.39 -1.03
N SER A 240 -11.51 13.26 -0.88
CA SER A 240 -12.26 12.11 -1.40
C SER A 240 -12.20 12.06 -2.92
N ARG A 241 -12.48 13.18 -3.60
CA ARG A 241 -12.36 13.30 -5.07
C ARG A 241 -10.92 13.11 -5.54
N LEU A 242 -9.95 13.64 -4.79
CA LEU A 242 -8.53 13.48 -5.09
C LEU A 242 -8.06 12.03 -4.99
N ALA A 243 -8.48 11.31 -3.94
CA ALA A 243 -8.18 9.89 -3.80
C ALA A 243 -8.73 9.09 -4.99
N GLU A 244 -9.95 9.37 -5.44
CA GLU A 244 -10.54 8.75 -6.65
C GLU A 244 -9.73 9.08 -7.91
N ALA A 245 -9.36 10.35 -8.10
CA ALA A 245 -8.60 10.82 -9.25
C ALA A 245 -7.19 10.18 -9.33
N LEU A 246 -6.58 9.88 -8.17
CA LEU A 246 -5.34 9.13 -8.06
C LEU A 246 -5.52 7.61 -8.17
N GLY A 247 -6.71 7.15 -8.58
CA GLY A 247 -7.01 5.74 -8.82
C GLY A 247 -7.48 4.99 -7.58
N GLY A 248 -7.80 5.65 -6.47
CA GLY A 248 -8.44 5.04 -5.31
C GLY A 248 -9.87 4.56 -5.61
N PRO A 249 -10.47 3.76 -4.71
CA PRO A 249 -11.88 3.37 -4.85
C PRO A 249 -12.79 4.58 -4.63
N LYS A 250 -13.96 4.56 -5.29
CA LYS A 250 -15.02 5.54 -5.07
C LYS A 250 -15.42 5.59 -3.61
N GLN A 251 -15.51 6.80 -3.05
CA GLN A 251 -15.92 7.00 -1.66
C GLN A 251 -17.41 7.33 -1.58
N ASP A 252 -18.05 6.93 -0.48
CA ASP A 252 -19.38 7.41 -0.15
C ASP A 252 -19.28 8.78 0.53
N ASN A 253 -19.71 9.82 -0.20
CA ASN A 253 -19.66 11.21 0.27
C ASN A 253 -20.96 11.66 0.96
N SER A 254 -21.97 10.79 1.08
CA SER A 254 -23.29 11.15 1.63
C SER A 254 -23.20 11.87 2.98
N LEU A 255 -22.35 11.39 3.88
CA LEU A 255 -22.16 11.89 5.24
C LEU A 255 -21.36 13.21 5.33
N ILE A 256 -20.64 13.60 4.28
CA ILE A 256 -19.90 14.86 4.22
C ILE A 256 -20.62 15.93 3.39
N LEU A 257 -21.60 15.53 2.56
CA LEU A 257 -22.42 16.47 1.80
C LEU A 257 -23.60 16.98 2.61
N HIS A 258 -24.15 16.12 3.47
CA HIS A 258 -25.37 16.41 4.21
C HIS A 258 -25.25 15.98 5.66
N LYS A 259 -25.81 16.78 6.56
CA LYS A 259 -25.96 16.44 7.98
C LYS A 259 -27.41 16.41 8.35
N ARG A 260 -27.87 15.32 8.96
CA ARG A 260 -29.23 15.25 9.48
C ARG A 260 -29.42 16.30 10.57
N ILE A 261 -30.46 17.10 10.46
CA ILE A 261 -30.76 18.12 11.46
C ILE A 261 -31.35 17.42 12.69
N ILE A 262 -30.78 17.71 13.86
CA ILE A 262 -31.22 17.22 15.16
C ILE A 262 -31.59 18.42 16.01
N LYS A 263 -32.79 18.43 16.57
CA LYS A 263 -33.27 19.46 17.48
C LYS A 263 -33.77 18.78 18.75
N ASP A 264 -33.28 19.24 19.91
CA ASP A 264 -33.62 18.67 21.23
C ASP A 264 -33.37 17.14 21.33
N GLY A 265 -32.32 16.65 20.66
CA GLY A 265 -31.96 15.23 20.63
C GLY A 265 -32.81 14.38 19.69
N LEU A 266 -33.81 14.96 19.01
CA LEU A 266 -34.68 14.27 18.07
C LEU A 266 -34.35 14.67 16.63
N PRO A 267 -34.37 13.72 15.68
CA PRO A 267 -34.22 14.06 14.27
C PRO A 267 -35.40 14.89 13.78
N VAL A 268 -35.11 15.95 13.03
CA VAL A 268 -36.15 16.79 12.43
C VAL A 268 -36.67 16.13 11.16
N SER A 269 -37.99 16.10 11.03
CA SER A 269 -38.70 15.68 9.81
C SER A 269 -39.56 16.82 9.29
N ASP A 270 -39.80 16.83 7.97
CA ASP A 270 -40.71 17.76 7.32
C ASP A 270 -42.19 17.40 7.53
N GLU A 271 -43.09 18.14 6.89
CA GLU A 271 -44.55 17.95 6.98
C GLU A 271 -45.04 16.58 6.45
N ASN A 272 -44.22 15.88 5.65
CA ASN A 272 -44.52 14.55 5.12
C ASN A 272 -43.85 13.43 5.95
N GLY A 273 -43.09 13.79 6.99
CA GLY A 273 -42.33 12.85 7.82
C GLY A 273 -40.92 12.55 7.29
N GLU A 274 -40.50 13.17 6.18
CA GLU A 274 -39.19 12.93 5.57
C GLU A 274 -38.07 13.62 6.37
N PRO A 275 -36.89 13.01 6.52
CA PRO A 275 -35.81 13.61 7.30
C PRO A 275 -35.27 14.91 6.69
N VAL A 276 -35.06 15.93 7.51
CA VAL A 276 -34.47 17.21 7.07
C VAL A 276 -32.94 17.18 7.23
N PHE A 277 -32.24 17.65 6.20
CA PHE A 277 -30.78 17.72 6.15
C PHE A 277 -30.28 19.15 5.96
N GLU A 278 -29.18 19.48 6.63
CA GLU A 278 -28.34 20.63 6.36
C GLU A 278 -27.36 20.28 5.23
N ILE A 279 -27.24 21.14 4.22
CA ILE A 279 -26.25 20.99 3.14
C ILE A 279 -24.91 21.53 3.65
N LEU A 280 -23.91 20.66 3.74
CA LEU A 280 -22.56 21.01 4.18
C LEU A 280 -21.65 21.45 3.02
N VAL A 281 -21.89 20.89 1.83
CA VAL A 281 -21.14 21.21 0.60
C VAL A 281 -22.12 21.32 -0.56
N THR A 282 -22.30 22.54 -1.08
CA THR A 282 -23.22 22.82 -2.17
C THR A 282 -22.72 22.25 -3.49
N GLU A 283 -23.62 22.02 -4.45
CA GLU A 283 -23.24 21.55 -5.80
C GLU A 283 -22.26 22.50 -6.51
N HIS A 284 -22.38 23.80 -6.28
CA HIS A 284 -21.45 24.79 -6.83
C HIS A 284 -20.02 24.61 -6.27
N GLU A 285 -19.90 24.41 -4.95
CA GLU A 285 -18.60 24.16 -4.30
C GLU A 285 -17.99 22.83 -4.73
N GLN A 286 -18.82 21.80 -4.89
CA GLN A 286 -18.41 20.50 -5.44
C GLN A 286 -17.80 20.66 -6.84
N ALA A 287 -18.51 21.36 -7.74
CA ALA A 287 -18.05 21.58 -9.10
C ALA A 287 -16.73 22.38 -9.16
N GLU A 288 -16.51 23.32 -8.24
CA GLU A 288 -15.25 24.06 -8.17
C GLU A 288 -14.10 23.21 -7.63
N MET A 289 -14.34 22.41 -6.60
CA MET A 289 -13.33 21.47 -6.08
C MET A 289 -13.00 20.36 -7.09
N ASP A 290 -13.98 19.86 -7.84
CA ASP A 290 -13.73 18.89 -8.91
C ASP A 290 -12.78 19.44 -9.99
N LYS A 291 -12.89 20.73 -10.34
CA LYS A 291 -11.92 21.39 -11.24
C LYS A 291 -10.54 21.50 -10.61
N GLN A 292 -10.46 21.87 -9.32
CA GLN A 292 -9.18 21.96 -8.62
C GLN A 292 -8.49 20.60 -8.56
N VAL A 293 -9.23 19.53 -8.29
CA VAL A 293 -8.70 18.16 -8.31
C VAL A 293 -8.21 17.79 -9.70
N ALA A 294 -9.03 18.04 -10.74
CA ALA A 294 -8.64 17.74 -12.12
C ALA A 294 -7.36 18.47 -12.55
N GLU A 295 -7.23 19.75 -12.17
CA GLU A 295 -6.02 20.55 -12.43
C GLU A 295 -4.82 20.04 -11.63
N PHE A 296 -5.01 19.67 -10.36
CA PHE A 296 -3.93 19.16 -9.51
C PHE A 296 -3.36 17.83 -10.04
N VAL A 297 -4.21 16.89 -10.46
CA VAL A 297 -3.76 15.58 -10.93
C VAL A 297 -3.32 15.53 -12.39
N LYS A 298 -3.40 16.64 -13.14
CA LYS A 298 -3.17 16.64 -14.61
C LYS A 298 -1.82 16.03 -15.02
N ASP A 299 -0.79 16.23 -14.18
CA ASP A 299 0.58 15.77 -14.39
C ASP A 299 0.99 14.66 -13.41
N ILE A 300 0.07 14.19 -12.56
CA ILE A 300 0.31 13.17 -11.55
C ILE A 300 -0.28 11.84 -12.02
N LYS A 301 0.56 10.81 -12.12
CA LYS A 301 0.11 9.45 -12.40
C LYS A 301 -0.20 8.72 -11.10
N PRO A 302 -1.29 7.93 -11.02
CA PRO A 302 -1.52 6.99 -9.93
C PRO A 302 -0.26 6.17 -9.63
N ASN A 303 -0.02 5.84 -8.37
CA ASN A 303 1.07 4.94 -8.00
C ASN A 303 0.67 4.12 -6.79
N LEU A 304 0.62 2.80 -6.97
CA LEU A 304 0.22 1.87 -5.91
C LEU A 304 1.35 1.53 -4.94
N PHE A 305 2.61 1.80 -5.29
CA PHE A 305 3.79 1.43 -4.50
C PHE A 305 3.90 -0.07 -4.16
N LEU A 306 3.30 -0.92 -4.99
CA LEU A 306 3.35 -2.37 -4.85
C LEU A 306 4.67 -2.93 -5.37
N ASP A 307 5.14 -3.91 -4.63
CA ASP A 307 6.32 -4.70 -4.88
C ASP A 307 6.06 -6.17 -4.53
N GLU A 308 7.09 -6.99 -4.66
CA GLU A 308 7.00 -8.44 -4.45
C GLU A 308 6.59 -8.84 -3.02
N THR A 309 6.61 -7.92 -2.06
CA THR A 309 6.23 -8.17 -0.66
C THR A 309 4.87 -7.58 -0.28
N SER A 310 4.18 -6.95 -1.23
CA SER A 310 2.95 -6.18 -0.99
C SER A 310 1.82 -6.42 -2.03
N ILE A 311 2.08 -7.20 -3.08
CA ILE A 311 1.09 -7.64 -4.10
C ILE A 311 0.00 -8.56 -3.57
#